data_AF-A0AAE8QMG4-F1
#
_entry.id   AF-A0AAE8QMG4-F1
#
_cell.length_a   1.000
_cell.length_b   1.000
_cell.length_c   1.000
_cell.angle_alpha   90.00
_cell.angle_beta   90.00
_cell.angle_gamma   90.00
#
_symmetry.space_group_name_H-M   'P 1'
#
loop_
_entity.id
_entity.type
_entity.pdbx_description
1 polymer ?
#
loop_
_entity_poly.entity_id
_entity_poly.type
_entity_poly.pdbx_seq_one_letter_code
_entity_poly.pdbx_strand_id
1 'polypeptide(L)'
;MAPKVENRYILFSQEEHEMVQLDFTHAQIEKFIGMWEADFSLNLIYRKLNIHKVSAALIVMDLELLGVIKPRKHGLIGKQLDGDYDDWFEEFKKNKEPVLSNS
;
A
#
# COMPACT_ATOMS: atom_id res chain seq x y z
N MET A 1 -15.79 -0.37 30.42
CA MET A 1 -16.58 -0.29 29.17
C MET A 1 -15.61 0.08 28.04
N ALA A 2 -15.58 -0.69 26.95
CA ALA A 2 -14.71 -0.37 25.82
C ALA A 2 -15.20 0.93 25.14
N PRO A 3 -14.29 1.82 24.70
CA PRO A 3 -14.67 3.05 24.03
C PRO A 3 -15.51 2.75 22.79
N LYS A 4 -16.61 3.51 22.63
CA LYS A 4 -17.52 3.39 21.49
C LYS A 4 -16.77 3.91 20.25
N VAL A 5 -16.40 3.02 19.33
CA VAL A 5 -15.73 3.42 18.08
C VAL A 5 -16.75 4.14 17.22
N GLU A 6 -16.65 5.48 17.15
CA GLU A 6 -17.71 6.31 16.57
C GLU A 6 -17.83 6.21 15.05
N ASN A 7 -16.79 5.80 14.31
CA ASN A 7 -16.87 5.63 12.86
C ASN A 7 -15.90 4.52 12.38
N ARG A 8 -16.45 3.41 11.89
CA ARG A 8 -15.66 2.35 11.22
C ARG A 8 -15.59 2.66 9.73
N TYR A 9 -14.39 2.73 9.18
CA TYR A 9 -14.16 2.79 7.74
C TYR A 9 -13.96 1.38 7.19
N ILE A 10 -14.85 0.96 6.29
CA ILE A 10 -14.71 -0.30 5.57
C ILE A 10 -13.95 0.00 4.28
N LEU A 11 -12.73 -0.52 4.18
CA LEU A 11 -11.94 -0.46 2.96
C LEU A 11 -12.56 -1.33 1.87
N PHE A 12 -12.28 -1.00 0.60
CA PHE A 12 -12.72 -1.77 -0.57
C PHE A 12 -14.25 -1.87 -0.74
N SER A 13 -14.98 -0.81 -0.37
CA SER A 13 -16.45 -0.76 -0.39
C SER A 13 -17.05 -0.03 -1.60
N GLN A 14 -16.21 0.41 -2.54
CA GLN A 14 -16.63 1.11 -3.76
C GLN A 14 -16.44 0.22 -4.99
N GLU A 15 -17.19 0.47 -6.06
CA GLU A 15 -17.19 -0.32 -7.31
C GLU A 15 -15.78 -0.42 -7.93
N GLU A 16 -14.98 0.64 -7.84
CA GLU A 16 -13.59 0.65 -8.33
C GLU A 16 -12.70 -0.39 -7.62
N HIS A 17 -13.11 -0.84 -6.43
CA HIS A 17 -12.41 -1.89 -5.68
C HIS A 17 -12.81 -3.30 -6.09
N GLU A 18 -13.94 -3.49 -6.77
CA GLU A 18 -14.32 -4.79 -7.35
C GLU A 18 -13.33 -5.23 -8.43
N MET A 19 -12.57 -4.28 -8.99
CA MET A 19 -11.48 -4.54 -9.93
C MET A 19 -10.19 -5.07 -9.26
N VAL A 20 -10.14 -5.15 -7.93
CA VAL A 20 -8.98 -5.72 -7.21
C VAL A 20 -9.00 -7.24 -7.29
N GLN A 21 -8.13 -7.78 -8.14
CA GLN A 21 -7.87 -9.21 -8.22
C GLN A 21 -6.86 -9.63 -7.15
N LEU A 22 -7.08 -10.79 -6.55
CA LEU A 22 -6.18 -11.44 -5.58
C LEU A 22 -5.76 -12.84 -6.03
N ASP A 23 -6.31 -13.32 -7.13
CA ASP A 23 -5.99 -14.58 -7.77
C ASP A 23 -4.93 -14.36 -8.86
N PHE A 24 -3.72 -14.88 -8.62
CA PHE A 24 -2.62 -14.80 -9.58
C PHE A 24 -2.06 -16.18 -9.87
N THR A 25 -1.76 -16.42 -11.14
CA THR A 25 -1.01 -17.62 -11.55
C THR A 25 0.44 -17.53 -11.08
N HIS A 26 1.08 -18.70 -10.91
CA HIS A 26 2.50 -18.76 -10.55
C HIS A 26 3.38 -17.97 -11.54
N ALA A 27 3.11 -18.09 -12.85
CA ALA A 27 3.83 -17.37 -13.89
C ALA A 27 3.68 -15.84 -13.79
N GLN A 28 2.50 -15.34 -13.36
CA GLN A 28 2.32 -13.89 -13.12
C GLN A 28 3.15 -13.42 -11.94
N ILE A 29 3.24 -14.22 -10.86
CA ILE A 29 4.06 -13.91 -9.69
C ILE A 29 5.55 -13.98 -10.03
N GLU A 30 6.02 -14.99 -10.75
CA GLU A 30 7.41 -15.06 -11.22
C GLU A 30 7.78 -13.85 -12.09
N LYS A 31 6.88 -13.46 -13.02
CA LYS A 31 7.09 -12.28 -13.85
C LYS A 31 7.08 -11.00 -13.00
N PHE A 32 6.21 -10.91 -12.00
CA PHE A 32 6.21 -9.81 -11.03
C PHE A 32 7.56 -9.71 -10.33
N ILE A 33 8.05 -10.81 -9.75
CA ILE A 33 9.33 -10.86 -9.03
C ILE A 33 10.48 -10.47 -9.93
N GLY A 34 10.58 -11.02 -11.15
CA GLY A 34 11.65 -10.68 -12.08
C GLY A 34 11.65 -9.19 -12.48
N MET A 35 10.46 -8.63 -12.72
CA MET A 35 10.34 -7.19 -13.00
C MET A 35 10.65 -6.34 -11.78
N TRP A 36 10.22 -6.79 -10.59
CA TRP A 36 10.61 -6.18 -9.33
C TRP A 36 12.13 -6.19 -9.30
N GLU A 37 12.81 -7.32 -9.18
CA GLU A 37 14.27 -7.46 -9.08
C GLU A 37 15.09 -6.64 -10.10
N ALA A 38 14.57 -6.44 -11.32
CA ALA A 38 15.13 -5.55 -12.35
C ALA A 38 14.97 -4.03 -12.09
N ASP A 39 14.50 -3.64 -10.91
CA ASP A 39 14.23 -2.28 -10.44
C ASP A 39 13.13 -1.52 -11.23
N PHE A 40 12.14 -2.25 -11.76
CA PHE A 40 11.03 -1.59 -12.45
C PHE A 40 10.09 -0.95 -11.43
N SER A 41 9.55 0.23 -11.75
CA SER A 41 8.56 0.88 -10.90
C SER A 41 7.26 0.08 -10.81
N LEU A 42 6.58 0.13 -9.67
CA LEU A 42 5.27 -0.51 -9.50
C LEU A 42 4.26 -0.04 -10.56
N ASN A 43 4.36 1.23 -10.99
CA ASN A 43 3.55 1.78 -12.07
C ASN A 43 3.75 1.08 -13.42
N LEU A 44 4.99 0.69 -13.72
CA LEU A 44 5.31 -0.06 -14.93
C LEU A 44 4.87 -1.52 -14.79
N ILE A 45 5.06 -2.12 -13.61
CA ILE A 45 4.73 -3.52 -13.36
C ILE A 45 3.23 -3.77 -13.53
N TYR A 46 2.35 -3.00 -12.87
CA TYR A 46 0.90 -3.26 -12.97
C TYR A 46 0.40 -3.13 -14.41
N ARG A 47 0.94 -2.18 -15.19
CA ARG A 47 0.60 -1.99 -16.61
C ARG A 47 1.05 -3.16 -17.47
N LYS A 48 2.24 -3.71 -17.21
CA LYS A 48 2.80 -4.86 -17.97
C LYS A 48 2.17 -6.19 -17.60
N LEU A 49 1.63 -6.31 -16.39
CA LEU A 49 0.86 -7.46 -15.94
C LEU A 49 -0.63 -7.33 -16.24
N ASN A 50 -1.09 -6.15 -16.68
CA ASN A 50 -2.49 -5.82 -16.92
C ASN A 50 -3.36 -6.09 -15.69
N ILE A 51 -2.89 -5.66 -14.52
CA ILE A 51 -3.58 -5.78 -13.23
C ILE A 51 -3.86 -4.41 -12.64
N HIS A 52 -4.80 -4.33 -11.70
CA HIS A 52 -5.08 -3.10 -10.99
C HIS A 52 -3.90 -2.66 -10.11
N LYS A 53 -3.71 -1.35 -9.94
CA LYS A 53 -2.57 -0.80 -9.16
C LYS A 53 -2.61 -1.28 -7.71
N VAL A 54 -3.80 -1.38 -7.12
CA VAL A 54 -4.00 -1.89 -5.75
C VAL A 54 -3.59 -3.36 -5.65
N SER A 55 -3.98 -4.19 -6.62
CA SER A 55 -3.53 -5.59 -6.70
C SER A 55 -2.02 -5.72 -6.71
N ALA A 56 -1.33 -4.91 -7.52
CA ALA A 56 0.13 -4.90 -7.56
C ALA A 56 0.75 -4.49 -6.20
N ALA A 57 0.14 -3.53 -5.50
CA ALA A 57 0.57 -3.15 -4.16
C ALA A 57 0.39 -4.32 -3.17
N LEU A 58 -0.73 -5.03 -3.21
CA LEU A 58 -0.97 -6.19 -2.34
C LEU A 58 0.03 -7.33 -2.60
N ILE A 59 0.44 -7.55 -3.86
CA ILE A 59 1.52 -8.49 -4.19
C ILE A 59 2.84 -8.06 -3.53
N VAL A 60 3.23 -6.77 -3.63
CA VAL A 60 4.44 -6.28 -2.94
C VAL A 60 4.36 -6.57 -1.45
N MET A 61 3.23 -6.23 -0.82
CA MET A 61 3.05 -6.38 0.62
C MET A 61 3.21 -7.84 1.05
N ASP A 62 2.53 -8.77 0.37
CA ASP A 62 2.59 -10.20 0.69
C ASP A 62 4.01 -10.75 0.52
N LEU A 63 4.63 -10.54 -0.64
CA LEU A 63 5.95 -11.09 -0.95
C LEU A 63 7.06 -10.47 -0.09
N GLU A 64 6.94 -9.19 0.27
CA GLU A 64 7.89 -8.50 1.14
C GLU A 64 7.77 -8.96 2.60
N LEU A 65 6.54 -9.15 3.10
CA LEU A 65 6.29 -9.72 4.43
C LEU A 65 6.82 -11.16 4.55
N LEU A 66 6.72 -11.94 3.47
CA LEU A 66 7.24 -13.30 3.40
C LEU A 66 8.76 -13.37 3.14
N GLY A 67 9.42 -12.22 2.91
CA GLY A 67 10.85 -12.15 2.59
C GLY A 67 11.23 -12.74 1.22
N VAL A 68 10.26 -12.94 0.34
CA VAL A 68 10.46 -13.43 -1.04
C VAL A 68 11.13 -12.35 -1.89
N ILE A 69 10.77 -11.09 -1.67
CA ILE A 69 11.39 -9.93 -2.32
C ILE A 69 12.04 -9.01 -1.29
N LYS A 70 13.07 -8.28 -1.72
CA LYS A 70 13.73 -7.28 -0.87
C LYS A 70 12.93 -5.98 -0.80
N PRO A 71 12.85 -5.35 0.38
CA PRO A 71 12.35 -3.99 0.55
C PRO A 71 13.08 -2.97 -0.31
N ARG A 72 12.37 -1.91 -0.71
CA ARG A 72 12.90 -0.85 -1.57
C ARG A 72 12.58 0.53 -1.05
N LYS A 73 13.40 1.51 -1.43
CA LYS A 73 13.16 2.93 -1.15
C LYS A 73 11.80 3.42 -1.69
N HIS A 74 11.32 2.82 -2.77
CA HIS A 74 9.99 3.06 -3.35
C HIS A 74 9.06 1.84 -3.22
N GLY A 75 9.38 0.91 -2.31
CA GLY A 75 8.51 -0.19 -1.93
C GLY A 75 7.46 0.23 -0.90
N LEU A 76 6.57 -0.69 -0.51
CA LEU A 76 5.52 -0.38 0.46
C LEU A 76 6.09 -0.24 1.87
N ILE A 77 6.98 -1.16 2.25
CA ILE A 77 7.78 -1.01 3.45
C ILE A 77 9.06 -0.30 3.01
N GLY A 78 8.90 0.98 2.63
CA GLY A 78 10.02 1.88 2.45
C GLY A 78 10.92 1.75 3.67
N LYS A 79 12.23 1.53 3.45
CA LYS A 79 13.23 1.53 4.53
C LYS A 79 12.89 2.62 5.56
N GLN A 80 12.40 2.24 6.72
CA GLN A 80 12.54 3.03 7.92
C GLN A 80 13.70 2.44 8.67
N LEU A 81 14.84 3.09 8.54
CA LEU A 81 15.65 3.64 9.63
C LEU A 81 16.44 4.70 8.87
N ASP A 82 15.88 5.89 8.65
CA ASP A 82 16.11 7.05 9.52
C ASP A 82 14.87 7.99 9.57
N GLY A 83 14.28 8.19 10.74
CA GLY A 83 13.63 9.46 11.18
C GLY A 83 12.22 9.87 10.68
N ASP A 84 11.87 9.75 9.40
CA ASP A 84 10.89 10.70 8.83
C ASP A 84 9.39 10.29 8.86
N TYR A 85 9.05 9.07 9.29
CA TYR A 85 7.66 8.59 9.21
C TYR A 85 6.77 9.07 10.35
N ASP A 86 7.35 9.27 11.53
CA ASP A 86 6.64 9.85 12.67
C ASP A 86 6.23 11.29 12.34
N ASP A 87 7.11 12.05 11.68
CA ASP A 87 6.84 13.44 11.31
C ASP A 87 5.70 13.59 10.29
N TRP A 88 5.66 12.74 9.25
CA TRP A 88 4.56 12.79 8.28
C TRP A 88 3.22 12.37 8.90
N PHE A 89 3.22 11.36 9.77
CA PHE A 89 2.00 10.87 10.41
C PHE A 89 1.45 11.87 11.45
N GLU A 90 2.33 12.55 12.18
CA GLU A 90 1.97 13.64 13.08
C GLU A 90 1.52 14.90 12.31
N GLU A 91 2.14 15.22 11.19
CA GLU A 91 1.69 16.31 10.30
C GLU A 91 0.33 16.03 9.66
N PHE A 92 0.06 14.77 9.27
CA PHE A 92 -1.25 14.34 8.78
C PHE A 92 -2.34 14.48 9.85
N LYS A 93 -2.06 14.11 11.11
CA LYS A 93 -2.99 14.32 12.23
C LYS A 93 -3.27 15.80 12.45
N LYS A 94 -2.22 16.63 12.48
CA LYS A 94 -2.31 18.08 12.71
C LYS A 94 -3.16 18.78 11.64
N ASN A 95 -3.05 18.36 10.39
CA ASN A 95 -3.81 18.95 9.27
C ASN A 95 -5.27 18.46 9.17
N LYS A 96 -5.70 17.54 10.05
CA LYS A 96 -7.06 16.97 10.09
C LYS A 96 -7.85 17.39 11.32
N GLU A 97 -7.27 18.13 12.25
CA GLU A 97 -8.04 18.74 13.35
C GLU A 97 -8.91 19.86 12.79
N PRO A 98 -10.25 19.83 12.98
CA PRO A 98 -11.09 20.96 12.61
C PRO A 98 -10.69 22.15 13.46
N VAL A 99 -10.46 23.30 12.81
CA VAL A 99 -10.26 24.59 13.49
C VAL A 99 -11.55 24.92 14.25
N LEU A 100 -11.67 24.43 15.47
CA LEU A 100 -12.62 24.96 16.45
C LEU A 100 -11.98 26.20 17.05
N SER A 101 -12.02 27.32 16.32
CA SER A 101 -11.79 28.63 16.91
C SER A 101 -13.12 29.35 17.06
N ASN A 102 -13.69 29.14 18.24
CA ASN A 102 -14.49 30.05 19.07
C ASN A 102 -14.84 31.43 18.47
N SER A 103 -16.15 31.70 18.48
CA SER A 103 -16.72 33.06 18.59
C SER A 103 -16.32 33.73 19.90
#